data_AF-E9UNZ6-F1
#
_entry.id   AF-E9UNZ6-F1
#
_cell.length_a   1.000
_cell.length_b   1.000
_cell.length_c   1.000
_cell.angle_alpha   90.00
_cell.angle_beta   90.00
_cell.angle_gamma   90.00
#
_symmetry.space_group_name_H-M   'P 1'
#
loop_
_entity.id
_entity.type
_entity.pdbx_description
1 polymer ?
#
loop_
_entity_poly.entity_id
_entity_poly.type
_entity_poly.pdbx_seq_one_letter_code
_entity_poly.pdbx_strand_id
1 'polypeptide(L)'
;MRRWQSATVTGSRAETATAHTLSLRVDEWNGHLPGQHVDVRLTAPDGYQAVRSYSLAAPADDGVIEITVQRLPGGEVSEFLTDIAMIGDELEVRGPLGNWFVWDQEDPSPVLLVAGGSGVVPLMSMIRARHQADIQTPFHLIHSVRTPQDRIYGDELTRLAAQAGGPSVTWLYTRTAPPSETRPPGRLRQNDLDDGSSWTSGATPTCFICGPTGFVEDAANHLLAAGHHADRIRTERFGGR
;
A
#
# COMPACT_ATOMS: atom_id res chain seq x y z
N MET A 1 1.91 -3.47 26.03
CA MET A 1 0.83 -2.91 25.19
C MET A 1 1.36 -1.71 24.44
N ARG A 2 1.04 -1.56 23.15
CA ARG A 2 1.42 -0.36 22.39
C ARG A 2 0.54 0.81 22.83
N ARG A 3 1.16 1.91 23.26
CA ARG A 3 0.47 3.10 23.78
C ARG A 3 0.11 4.07 22.65
N TRP A 4 -0.87 4.94 22.90
CA TRP A 4 -1.11 6.11 22.04
C TRP A 4 0.04 7.10 22.20
N GLN A 5 0.46 7.71 21.10
CA GLN A 5 1.56 8.67 21.02
C GLN A 5 1.10 9.89 20.24
N SER A 6 1.51 11.09 20.67
CA SER A 6 1.33 12.28 19.86
C SER A 6 2.16 12.16 18.59
N ALA A 7 1.59 12.63 17.48
CA ALA A 7 2.22 12.68 16.18
C ALA A 7 1.95 14.05 15.56
N THR A 8 3.01 14.75 15.18
CA THR A 8 2.88 16.06 14.53
C THR A 8 2.94 15.90 13.03
N VAL A 9 1.99 16.49 12.30
CA VAL A 9 2.06 16.55 10.83
C VAL A 9 3.23 17.44 10.42
N THR A 10 4.18 16.86 9.69
CA THR A 10 5.39 17.56 9.22
C THR A 10 5.40 17.74 7.71
N GLY A 11 4.55 17.01 6.98
CA GLY A 11 4.44 17.10 5.54
C GLY A 11 3.09 16.59 5.04
N SER A 12 2.65 17.12 3.90
CA SER A 12 1.48 16.64 3.16
C SER A 12 1.79 16.71 1.66
N ARG A 13 1.54 15.62 0.95
CA ARG A 13 1.74 15.51 -0.50
C ARG A 13 0.52 14.87 -1.14
N ALA A 14 -0.10 15.56 -2.11
CA ALA A 14 -1.12 14.95 -2.93
C ALA A 14 -0.50 13.90 -3.87
N GLU A 15 -0.98 12.66 -3.79
CA GLU A 15 -0.62 11.56 -4.70
C GLU A 15 -1.59 11.48 -5.88
N THR A 16 -2.85 11.81 -5.62
CA THR A 16 -3.91 11.97 -6.63
C THR A 16 -4.88 13.05 -6.16
N ALA A 17 -5.89 13.39 -6.95
CA ALA A 17 -6.99 14.28 -6.52
C ALA A 17 -7.81 13.75 -5.33
N THR A 18 -7.63 12.49 -4.94
CA THR A 18 -8.35 11.86 -3.82
C THR A 18 -7.43 11.17 -2.82
N ALA A 19 -6.11 11.29 -2.93
CA ALA A 19 -5.20 10.59 -2.04
C ALA A 19 -4.03 11.49 -1.65
N HIS A 20 -3.74 11.56 -0.35
CA HIS A 20 -2.66 12.37 0.21
C HIS A 20 -1.77 11.51 1.10
N THR A 21 -0.45 11.69 0.96
CA THR A 21 0.54 11.17 1.91
C THR A 21 0.79 12.22 2.98
N LEU A 22 0.66 11.83 4.24
CA LEU A 22 1.02 12.65 5.40
C LEU A 22 2.29 12.09 6.03
N SER A 23 3.26 12.97 6.28
CA SER A 23 4.46 12.66 7.06
C SER A 23 4.22 13.08 8.50
N LEU A 24 4.38 12.17 9.44
CA LEU A 24 4.06 12.34 10.85
C LEU A 24 5.31 12.11 11.69
N ARG A 25 5.71 13.10 12.49
CA ARG A 25 6.79 12.93 13.46
C ARG A 25 6.23 12.39 14.77
N VAL A 26 6.82 11.31 15.25
CA VAL A 26 6.46 10.60 16.48
C VAL A 26 7.74 10.37 17.28
N ASP A 27 7.94 11.15 18.34
CA ASP A 27 9.23 11.24 19.05
C ASP A 27 9.74 9.91 19.61
N GLU A 28 8.83 9.03 20.05
CA GLU A 28 9.17 7.73 20.62
C GLU A 28 8.90 6.55 19.67
N TRP A 29 9.01 6.78 18.35
CA TRP A 29 8.80 5.73 17.36
C TRP A 29 9.99 4.79 17.22
N ASN A 30 9.84 3.55 17.71
CA ASN A 30 10.90 2.53 17.74
C ASN A 30 11.01 1.69 16.44
N GLY A 31 10.61 2.24 15.30
CA GLY A 31 10.65 1.56 14.01
C GLY A 31 9.43 0.67 13.70
N HIS A 32 9.41 0.12 12.49
CA HIS A 32 8.35 -0.74 11.96
C HIS A 32 8.85 -1.56 10.77
N LEU A 33 8.12 -2.61 10.41
CA LEU A 33 8.41 -3.47 9.27
C LEU A 33 7.55 -3.11 8.05
N PRO A 34 8.05 -3.32 6.82
CA PRO A 34 7.30 -2.99 5.61
C PRO A 34 6.04 -3.85 5.49
N GLY A 35 4.89 -3.19 5.40
CA GLY A 35 3.57 -3.82 5.40
C GLY A 35 2.80 -3.74 6.74
N GLN A 36 3.40 -3.16 7.79
CA GLN A 36 2.66 -2.82 9.01
C GLN A 36 1.78 -1.58 8.83
N HIS A 37 0.84 -1.41 9.76
CA HIS A 37 -0.05 -0.25 9.81
C HIS A 37 -0.04 0.43 11.19
N VAL A 38 -0.70 1.57 11.29
CA VAL A 38 -0.97 2.27 12.56
C VAL A 38 -2.45 2.54 12.70
N ASP A 39 -2.94 2.60 13.93
CA ASP A 39 -4.21 3.25 14.20
C ASP A 39 -3.96 4.75 14.38
N VAL A 40 -4.74 5.57 13.69
CA VAL A 40 -4.82 7.03 13.88
C VAL A 40 -6.11 7.34 14.61
N ARG A 41 -6.02 8.15 15.66
CA ARG A 41 -7.16 8.65 16.42
C ARG A 41 -7.24 10.16 16.27
N LEU A 42 -8.44 10.61 15.90
CA LEU A 42 -8.83 12.01 15.92
C LEU A 42 -9.80 12.22 17.07
N THR A 43 -9.60 13.29 17.84
CA THR A 43 -10.48 13.70 18.94
C THR A 43 -11.08 15.06 18.61
N ALA A 44 -12.41 15.14 18.48
CA ALA A 44 -13.12 16.38 18.25
C ALA A 44 -13.19 17.25 19.52
N PRO A 45 -13.46 18.56 19.43
CA PRO A 45 -13.52 19.46 20.59
C PRO A 45 -14.56 19.06 21.66
N ASP A 46 -15.61 18.34 21.27
CA ASP A 46 -16.64 17.81 22.17
C ASP A 46 -16.24 16.47 22.84
N GLY A 47 -15.03 15.96 22.54
CA GLY A 47 -14.48 14.72 23.07
C GLY A 47 -14.83 13.47 22.25
N TYR A 48 -15.58 13.59 21.15
CA TYR A 48 -15.83 12.44 20.28
C TYR A 48 -14.52 11.95 19.64
N GLN A 49 -14.32 10.63 19.62
CA GLN A 49 -13.11 10.01 19.07
C GLN A 49 -13.43 9.07 17.91
N ALA A 50 -12.74 9.29 16.79
CA ALA A 50 -12.76 8.39 15.65
C ALA A 50 -11.37 7.74 15.47
N VAL A 51 -11.36 6.41 15.31
CA VAL A 51 -10.12 5.64 15.09
C VAL A 51 -10.18 4.93 13.74
N ARG A 52 -9.14 5.06 12.93
CA ARG A 52 -8.99 4.33 11.66
C ARG A 52 -7.57 3.81 11.51
N SER A 53 -7.45 2.63 10.90
CA SER A 53 -6.15 2.03 10.61
C SER A 53 -5.64 2.49 9.24
N TYR A 54 -4.36 2.82 9.16
CA TYR A 54 -3.67 3.24 7.94
C TYR A 54 -2.35 2.50 7.82
N SER A 55 -2.13 1.85 6.66
CA SER A 55 -0.85 1.22 6.36
C SER A 55 0.26 2.27 6.31
N LEU A 56 1.45 1.88 6.79
CA LEU A 56 2.64 2.69 6.67
C LEU A 56 3.09 2.67 5.21
N ALA A 57 3.34 3.85 4.64
CA ALA A 57 3.64 4.05 3.23
C ALA A 57 5.14 3.98 2.91
N ALA A 58 6.00 4.11 3.93
CA ALA A 58 7.44 4.14 3.81
C ALA A 58 8.08 3.13 4.78
N PRO A 59 9.35 2.76 4.60
CA PRO A 59 10.16 2.13 5.64
C PRO A 59 10.35 3.06 6.84
N ALA A 60 10.79 2.50 7.96
CA ALA A 60 11.07 3.28 9.17
C ALA A 60 12.23 4.26 8.94
N ASP A 61 11.99 5.52 9.31
CA ASP A 61 12.96 6.61 9.15
C ASP A 61 12.93 7.51 10.40
N ASP A 62 13.90 7.34 11.30
CA ASP A 62 14.19 8.19 12.48
C ASP A 62 13.01 9.04 13.03
N GLY A 63 11.99 8.37 13.56
CA GLY A 63 10.85 9.04 14.18
C GLY A 63 9.78 9.60 13.22
N VAL A 64 9.96 9.50 11.90
CA VAL A 64 8.98 9.87 10.89
C VAL A 64 8.29 8.63 10.34
N ILE A 65 6.96 8.69 10.30
CA ILE A 65 6.15 7.71 9.61
C ILE A 65 5.36 8.39 8.50
N GLU A 66 5.12 7.68 7.41
CA GLU A 66 4.21 8.13 6.35
C GLU A 66 2.96 7.27 6.34
N ILE A 67 1.79 7.90 6.24
CA ILE A 67 0.54 7.24 5.90
C ILE A 67 -0.02 7.88 4.63
N THR A 68 -0.67 7.09 3.79
CA THR A 68 -1.39 7.63 2.64
C THR A 68 -2.87 7.36 2.77
N VAL A 69 -3.63 8.45 2.78
CA VAL A 69 -5.06 8.46 3.02
C VAL A 69 -5.77 8.70 1.70
N GLN A 70 -6.62 7.75 1.29
CA GLN A 70 -7.56 7.99 0.21
C GLN A 70 -8.88 8.55 0.79
N ARG A 71 -9.29 9.71 0.30
CA ARG A 71 -10.52 10.39 0.69
C ARG A 71 -11.73 9.55 0.28
N LEU A 72 -12.55 9.20 1.28
CA LEU A 72 -13.86 8.59 1.06
C LEU A 72 -14.93 9.68 1.18
N PRO A 73 -15.79 9.88 0.18
CA PRO A 73 -16.88 10.85 0.28
C PRO A 73 -17.79 10.58 1.49
N GLY A 74 -18.00 11.59 2.34
CA GLY A 74 -18.74 11.49 3.59
C GLY A 74 -17.97 10.76 4.71
N GLY A 75 -16.67 10.54 4.53
CA GLY A 75 -15.81 9.89 5.50
C GLY A 75 -15.16 10.90 6.44
N GLU A 76 -15.67 10.97 7.67
CA GLU A 76 -15.20 11.91 8.71
C GLU A 76 -13.67 11.99 8.86
N VAL A 77 -13.00 10.85 9.07
CA VAL A 77 -11.54 10.83 9.29
C VAL A 77 -10.76 11.06 8.00
N SER A 78 -11.19 10.47 6.89
CA SER A 78 -10.44 10.58 5.64
C SER A 78 -10.52 11.98 5.04
N GLU A 79 -11.67 12.65 5.14
CA GLU A 79 -11.81 14.04 4.67
C GLU A 79 -11.01 14.99 5.57
N PHE A 80 -11.02 14.80 6.89
CA PHE A 80 -10.18 15.59 7.77
C PHE A 80 -8.71 15.46 7.41
N LEU A 81 -8.19 14.24 7.27
CA LEU A 81 -6.77 14.01 7.00
C LEU A 81 -6.33 14.48 5.61
N THR A 82 -7.21 14.48 4.60
CA THR A 82 -6.83 14.95 3.24
C THR A 82 -7.05 16.43 3.02
N ASP A 83 -8.12 17.02 3.61
CA ASP A 83 -8.61 18.34 3.22
C ASP A 83 -8.43 19.39 4.34
N ILE A 84 -8.27 18.97 5.60
CA ILE A 84 -8.24 19.87 6.76
C ILE A 84 -6.90 19.85 7.49
N ALA A 85 -6.29 18.67 7.67
CA ALA A 85 -5.04 18.54 8.41
C ALA A 85 -3.90 19.35 7.78
N MET A 86 -3.23 20.16 8.59
CA MET A 86 -2.14 21.04 8.18
C MET A 86 -0.83 20.67 8.88
N ILE A 87 0.29 21.10 8.30
CA ILE A 87 1.60 21.00 8.96
C ILE A 87 1.53 21.74 10.31
N GLY A 88 1.99 21.06 11.36
CA GLY A 88 1.94 21.52 12.74
C GLY A 88 0.77 20.95 13.55
N ASP A 89 -0.25 20.38 12.91
CA ASP A 89 -1.36 19.75 13.63
C ASP A 89 -0.88 18.50 14.38
N GLU A 90 -1.48 18.27 15.54
CA GLU A 90 -1.26 17.07 16.34
C GLU A 90 -2.39 16.08 16.15
N LEU A 91 -2.02 14.81 16.03
CA LEU A 91 -2.91 13.67 15.98
C LEU A 91 -2.32 12.53 16.79
N GLU A 92 -3.14 11.54 17.17
CA GLU A 92 -2.68 10.44 17.99
C GLU A 92 -2.50 9.19 17.15
N VAL A 93 -1.36 8.52 17.32
CA VAL A 93 -1.08 7.25 16.63
C VAL A 93 -0.79 6.13 17.61
N ARG A 94 -1.12 4.91 17.22
CA ARG A 94 -0.77 3.68 17.94
C ARG A 94 -0.26 2.63 16.96
N GLY A 95 0.95 2.15 17.20
CA GLY A 95 1.54 1.10 16.37
C GLY A 95 3.03 0.87 16.62
N PRO A 96 3.74 0.28 15.62
CA PRO A 96 3.15 -0.35 14.44
C PRO A 96 2.22 -1.53 14.80
N LEU A 97 1.34 -1.95 13.90
CA LEU A 97 0.38 -3.03 14.08
C LEU A 97 0.44 -3.99 12.88
N GLY A 98 0.02 -5.23 13.10
CA GLY A 98 0.06 -6.30 12.10
C GLY A 98 1.44 -6.96 11.96
N ASN A 99 1.51 -8.29 11.97
CA ASN A 99 2.75 -9.04 11.69
C ASN A 99 2.59 -10.01 10.51
N TRP A 100 1.35 -10.26 10.07
CA TRP A 100 1.03 -11.20 9.01
C TRP A 100 1.45 -10.69 7.62
N PHE A 101 1.09 -9.44 7.33
CA PHE A 101 1.29 -8.81 6.03
C PHE A 101 2.65 -8.10 5.90
N VAL A 102 3.69 -8.66 6.52
CA VAL A 102 5.04 -8.09 6.52
C VAL A 102 5.92 -8.79 5.48
N TRP A 103 6.65 -8.00 4.69
CA TRP A 103 7.69 -8.54 3.82
C TRP A 103 8.96 -8.83 4.61
N ASP A 104 9.44 -10.07 4.47
CA ASP A 104 10.71 -10.52 5.03
C ASP A 104 11.84 -10.25 4.02
N GLN A 105 12.76 -9.37 4.39
CA GLN A 105 13.89 -8.97 3.56
C GLN A 105 14.95 -10.07 3.42
N GLU A 106 14.93 -11.07 4.31
CA GLU A 106 15.84 -12.22 4.27
C GLU A 106 15.35 -13.32 3.32
N ASP A 107 14.08 -13.32 2.92
CA ASP A 107 13.52 -14.27 1.94
C ASP A 107 13.96 -13.87 0.52
N PRO A 108 14.79 -14.67 -0.17
CA PRO A 108 15.24 -14.38 -1.53
C PRO A 108 14.18 -14.70 -2.59
N SER A 109 13.03 -15.25 -2.20
CA SER A 109 11.93 -15.58 -3.12
C SER A 109 11.44 -14.31 -3.83
N PRO A 110 11.14 -14.37 -5.14
CA PRO A 110 10.51 -13.24 -5.82
C PRO A 110 9.21 -12.81 -5.14
N VAL A 111 8.80 -11.55 -5.36
CA VAL A 111 7.61 -10.99 -4.70
C VAL A 111 6.61 -10.47 -5.72
N LEU A 112 5.38 -10.98 -5.62
CA LEU A 112 4.24 -10.49 -6.37
C LEU A 112 3.38 -9.60 -5.46
N LEU A 113 3.21 -8.34 -5.84
CA LEU A 113 2.43 -7.34 -5.13
C LEU A 113 1.16 -7.07 -5.91
N VAL A 114 -0.02 -7.30 -5.33
CA VAL A 114 -1.32 -7.14 -6.01
C VAL A 114 -2.17 -6.12 -5.25
N ALA A 115 -2.34 -4.94 -5.83
CA ALA A 115 -3.02 -3.81 -5.20
C ALA A 115 -4.33 -3.46 -5.91
N GLY A 116 -5.38 -3.23 -5.11
CA GLY A 116 -6.60 -2.57 -5.55
C GLY A 116 -6.70 -1.17 -4.94
N GLY A 117 -6.70 -0.11 -5.76
CA GLY A 117 -6.81 1.28 -5.28
C GLY A 117 -5.74 1.65 -4.25
N SER A 118 -6.15 2.18 -3.09
CA SER A 118 -5.24 2.50 -1.96
C SER A 118 -4.56 1.30 -1.31
N GLY A 119 -4.86 0.06 -1.72
CA GLY A 119 -4.13 -1.12 -1.29
C GLY A 119 -2.65 -1.14 -1.70
N VAL A 120 -2.24 -0.21 -2.56
CA VAL A 120 -0.82 -0.03 -2.90
C VAL A 120 0.01 0.50 -1.73
N VAL A 121 -0.58 1.14 -0.72
CA VAL A 121 0.17 1.81 0.37
C VAL A 121 1.12 0.86 1.12
N PRO A 122 0.68 -0.28 1.68
CA PRO A 122 1.62 -1.21 2.33
C PRO A 122 2.62 -1.83 1.34
N LEU A 123 2.23 -2.02 0.08
CA LEU A 123 3.09 -2.58 -0.97
C LEU A 123 4.18 -1.58 -1.38
N MET A 124 3.87 -0.28 -1.35
CA MET A 124 4.83 0.78 -1.61
C MET A 124 5.87 0.87 -0.49
N SER A 125 5.48 0.64 0.77
CA SER A 125 6.44 0.50 1.87
C SER A 125 7.42 -0.65 1.63
N MET A 126 6.95 -1.79 1.10
CA MET A 126 7.81 -2.91 0.70
C MET A 126 8.77 -2.55 -0.44
N ILE A 127 8.26 -1.89 -1.50
CA ILE A 127 9.08 -1.43 -2.64
C ILE A 127 10.17 -0.45 -2.18
N ARG A 128 9.80 0.54 -1.37
CA ARG A 128 10.72 1.55 -0.83
C ARG A 128 11.75 0.91 0.11
N ALA A 129 11.33 -0.02 0.98
CA ALA A 129 12.24 -0.76 1.84
C ALA A 129 13.25 -1.59 1.03
N ARG A 130 12.81 -2.26 -0.04
CA ARG A 130 13.69 -3.00 -0.94
C ARG A 130 14.75 -2.10 -1.57
N HIS A 131 14.31 -0.93 -2.06
CA HIS A 131 15.19 0.04 -2.68
C HIS A 131 16.20 0.64 -1.69
N GLN A 132 15.75 1.02 -0.49
CA GLN A 132 16.62 1.57 0.56
C GLN A 132 17.69 0.57 1.02
N ALA A 133 17.35 -0.72 1.06
CA ALA A 133 18.28 -1.79 1.45
C ALA A 133 19.14 -2.33 0.28
N ASP A 134 18.99 -1.78 -0.93
CA ASP A 134 19.66 -2.25 -2.16
C ASP A 134 19.49 -3.76 -2.45
N ILE A 135 18.33 -4.30 -2.07
CA ILE A 135 18.00 -5.73 -2.23
C ILE A 135 17.56 -6.00 -3.66
N GLN A 136 18.16 -7.02 -4.29
CA GLN A 136 17.92 -7.35 -5.71
C GLN A 136 16.77 -8.35 -5.96
N THR A 137 16.07 -8.78 -4.91
CA THR A 137 14.91 -9.69 -5.01
C THR A 137 13.88 -9.15 -6.02
N PRO A 138 13.54 -9.90 -7.08
CA PRO A 138 12.63 -9.42 -8.11
C PRO A 138 11.23 -9.10 -7.55
N PHE A 139 10.73 -7.89 -7.84
CA PHE A 139 9.40 -7.42 -7.44
C PHE A 139 8.55 -7.14 -8.67
N HIS A 140 7.30 -7.61 -8.67
CA HIS A 140 6.29 -7.26 -9.66
C HIS A 140 5.05 -6.72 -8.98
N LEU A 141 4.71 -5.47 -9.27
CA LEU A 141 3.48 -4.82 -8.83
C LEU A 141 2.41 -4.89 -9.92
N ILE A 142 1.24 -5.44 -9.58
CA ILE A 142 0.01 -5.33 -10.34
C ILE A 142 -0.92 -4.39 -9.58
N HIS A 143 -1.19 -3.21 -10.15
CA HIS A 143 -2.02 -2.18 -9.51
C HIS A 143 -3.29 -1.92 -10.30
N SER A 144 -4.42 -2.40 -9.75
CA SER A 144 -5.75 -2.19 -10.29
C SER A 144 -6.36 -0.89 -9.79
N VAL A 145 -6.63 0.02 -10.72
CA VAL A 145 -7.22 1.34 -10.48
C VAL A 145 -8.38 1.59 -11.44
N ARG A 146 -9.19 2.64 -11.23
CA ARG A 146 -10.36 2.87 -12.09
C ARG A 146 -9.95 3.54 -13.39
N THR A 147 -9.13 4.59 -13.28
CA THR A 147 -8.62 5.39 -14.40
C THR A 147 -7.15 5.79 -14.17
N PRO A 148 -6.45 6.35 -15.17
CA PRO A 148 -5.05 6.79 -15.02
C PRO A 148 -4.80 7.82 -13.92
N GLN A 149 -5.82 8.61 -13.58
CA GLN A 149 -5.77 9.64 -12.54
C GLN A 149 -5.80 9.05 -11.12
N ASP A 150 -6.21 7.79 -10.98
CA ASP A 150 -6.28 7.09 -9.69
C ASP A 150 -4.96 6.38 -9.33
N ARG A 151 -3.89 6.56 -10.12
CA ARG A 151 -2.58 5.95 -9.90
C ARG A 151 -1.82 6.60 -8.74
N ILE A 152 -2.15 6.19 -7.52
CA ILE A 152 -1.40 6.57 -6.30
C ILE A 152 0.08 6.16 -6.48
N TYR A 153 1.00 7.10 -6.21
CA TYR A 153 2.46 6.99 -6.46
C TYR A 153 2.87 6.77 -7.92
N GLY A 154 2.02 7.06 -8.91
CA GLY A 154 2.26 6.73 -10.31
C GLY A 154 3.61 7.23 -10.86
N ASP A 155 3.98 8.48 -10.53
CA ASP A 155 5.24 9.08 -10.98
C ASP A 155 6.45 8.45 -10.28
N GLU A 156 6.34 8.15 -8.98
CA GLU A 156 7.41 7.50 -8.22
C GLU A 156 7.64 6.06 -8.70
N LEU A 157 6.56 5.29 -8.89
CA LEU A 157 6.63 3.93 -9.44
C LEU A 157 7.22 3.92 -10.84
N THR A 158 6.89 4.91 -11.68
CA THR A 158 7.49 5.06 -13.02
C THR A 158 9.00 5.28 -12.93
N ARG A 159 9.46 6.15 -12.02
CA ARG A 159 10.90 6.39 -11.81
C ARG A 159 11.61 5.15 -11.27
N LEU A 160 11.04 4.47 -10.27
CA LEU A 160 11.63 3.28 -9.67
C LEU A 160 11.72 2.13 -10.67
N ALA A 161 10.67 1.91 -11.49
CA ALA A 161 10.66 0.87 -12.51
C ALA A 161 11.70 1.11 -13.62
N ALA A 162 12.09 2.36 -13.88
CA ALA A 162 13.11 2.70 -14.87
C ALA A 162 14.56 2.45 -14.38
N GLN A 163 14.77 2.20 -13.09
CA GLN A 163 16.09 1.93 -12.54
C GLN A 163 16.53 0.49 -12.83
N ALA A 164 17.85 0.28 -12.94
CA ALA A 164 18.41 -1.06 -13.04
C ALA A 164 18.01 -1.87 -11.80
N GLY A 165 17.38 -3.03 -12.00
CA GLY A 165 16.87 -3.85 -10.91
C GLY A 165 15.62 -3.31 -10.22
N GLY A 166 14.95 -2.28 -10.77
CA GLY A 166 13.67 -1.75 -10.27
C GLY A 166 12.51 -2.75 -10.35
N PRO A 167 11.37 -2.49 -9.68
CA PRO A 167 10.20 -3.36 -9.78
C PRO A 167 9.59 -3.30 -11.19
N SER A 168 9.04 -4.42 -11.65
CA SER A 168 8.11 -4.41 -12.79
C SER A 168 6.75 -3.90 -12.32
N VAL A 169 6.06 -3.09 -13.14
CA VAL A 169 4.77 -2.50 -12.78
C VAL A 169 3.77 -2.72 -13.91
N THR A 170 2.65 -3.34 -13.59
CA THR A 170 1.50 -3.53 -14.48
C THR A 170 0.32 -2.76 -13.94
N TRP A 171 -0.20 -1.84 -14.76
CA TRP A 171 -1.42 -1.09 -14.45
C TRP A 171 -2.64 -1.81 -15.03
N LEU A 172 -3.66 -2.02 -14.20
CA LEU A 172 -4.95 -2.54 -14.66
C LEU A 172 -6.02 -1.48 -14.44
N TYR A 173 -6.83 -1.22 -15.47
CA TYR A 173 -7.86 -0.18 -15.42
C TYR A 173 -9.25 -0.81 -15.41
N THR A 174 -10.09 -0.48 -14.43
CA THR A 174 -11.44 -1.09 -14.36
C THR A 174 -12.52 -0.29 -15.09
N ARG A 175 -12.27 0.98 -15.44
CA ARG A 175 -13.26 1.85 -16.10
C ARG A 175 -12.72 2.47 -17.39
N THR A 176 -11.62 3.21 -17.29
CA THR A 176 -11.01 3.91 -18.44
C THR A 176 -9.53 3.61 -18.48
N ALA A 177 -9.03 3.13 -19.62
CA ALA A 177 -7.62 2.92 -19.85
C ALA A 177 -7.04 4.00 -20.79
N PRO A 178 -5.75 4.32 -20.69
CA PRO A 178 -5.03 5.08 -21.72
C PRO A 178 -5.13 4.39 -23.09
N PRO A 179 -5.09 5.14 -24.20
CA PRO A 179 -5.08 4.54 -25.54
C PRO A 179 -3.90 3.60 -25.82
N SER A 180 -2.80 3.72 -25.06
CA SER A 180 -1.63 2.85 -25.17
C SER A 180 -1.82 1.47 -24.54
N GLU A 181 -2.87 1.27 -23.75
CA GLU A 181 -3.11 -0.02 -23.10
C GLU A 181 -3.76 -1.01 -24.06
N THR A 182 -3.14 -2.18 -24.17
CA THR A 182 -3.64 -3.28 -25.00
C THR A 182 -4.73 -4.07 -24.29
N ARG A 183 -4.74 -4.06 -22.96
CA ARG A 183 -5.77 -4.71 -22.15
C ARG A 183 -7.00 -3.81 -22.01
N PRO A 184 -8.18 -4.19 -22.57
CA PRO A 184 -9.41 -3.45 -22.34
C PRO A 184 -9.77 -3.31 -20.85
N PRO A 185 -10.42 -2.21 -20.46
CA PRO A 185 -10.86 -2.02 -19.09
C PRO A 185 -11.71 -3.17 -18.56
N GLY A 186 -11.50 -3.52 -17.30
CA GLY A 186 -12.25 -4.57 -16.62
C GLY A 186 -11.71 -4.89 -15.24
N ARG A 187 -12.45 -5.70 -14.49
CA ARG A 187 -11.95 -6.27 -13.23
C ARG A 187 -10.76 -7.19 -13.50
N LEU A 188 -9.99 -7.44 -12.44
CA LEU A 188 -8.89 -8.41 -12.41
C LEU A 188 -9.39 -9.77 -12.94
N ARG A 189 -8.58 -10.40 -13.79
CA ARG A 189 -8.80 -11.75 -14.32
C ARG A 189 -7.62 -12.63 -13.94
N GLN A 190 -7.82 -13.94 -13.96
CA GLN A 190 -6.76 -14.92 -13.69
C GLN A 190 -5.51 -14.69 -14.53
N ASN A 191 -5.67 -14.53 -15.86
CA ASN A 191 -4.55 -14.29 -16.77
C ASN A 191 -3.81 -12.96 -16.53
N ASP A 192 -4.38 -12.03 -15.74
CA ASP A 192 -3.67 -10.80 -15.37
C ASP A 192 -2.63 -11.07 -14.26
N LEU A 193 -2.80 -12.17 -13.51
CA LEU A 193 -1.87 -12.64 -12.48
C LEU A 193 -0.91 -13.72 -13.00
N ASP A 194 -1.20 -14.30 -14.17
CA ASP A 194 -0.25 -15.14 -14.90
C ASP A 194 0.80 -14.22 -15.54
N ASP A 195 1.91 -13.98 -14.84
CA ASP A 195 3.07 -13.23 -15.37
C ASP A 195 3.81 -13.95 -16.51
N GLY A 196 3.30 -15.11 -16.94
CA GLY A 196 3.91 -15.91 -17.97
C GLY A 196 5.29 -16.42 -17.57
N SER A 197 5.42 -17.13 -16.45
CA SER A 197 6.56 -18.03 -16.18
C SER A 197 7.96 -17.38 -16.17
N SER A 198 8.09 -16.08 -15.93
CA SER A 198 9.36 -15.36 -16.12
C SER A 198 10.14 -15.02 -14.84
N TRP A 199 9.73 -15.54 -13.67
CA TRP A 199 10.65 -15.64 -12.56
C TRP A 199 11.77 -16.59 -12.96
N THR A 200 12.94 -16.04 -13.25
CA THR A 200 14.08 -16.66 -13.95
C THR A 200 14.65 -17.93 -13.31
N SER A 201 14.07 -18.41 -12.22
CA SER A 201 14.60 -19.49 -11.38
C SER A 201 13.60 -20.60 -11.05
N GLY A 202 12.34 -20.54 -11.54
CA GLY A 202 11.30 -21.50 -11.12
C GLY A 202 10.91 -21.38 -9.64
N ALA A 203 11.31 -20.30 -8.98
CA ALA A 203 10.97 -20.01 -7.58
C ALA A 203 9.52 -19.52 -7.48
N THR A 204 8.77 -20.08 -6.53
CA THR A 204 7.41 -19.63 -6.22
C THR A 204 7.47 -18.28 -5.51
N PRO A 205 6.82 -17.23 -6.03
CA PRO A 205 6.85 -15.93 -5.39
C PRO A 205 6.05 -15.94 -4.09
N THR A 206 6.46 -15.10 -3.14
CA THR A 206 5.60 -14.70 -2.02
C THR A 206 4.67 -13.58 -2.51
N CYS A 207 3.37 -13.77 -2.37
CA CYS A 207 2.34 -12.89 -2.89
C CYS A 207 1.72 -12.04 -1.77
N PHE A 208 1.69 -10.72 -1.96
CA PHE A 208 1.04 -9.78 -1.05
C PHE A 208 -0.13 -9.10 -1.76
N ILE A 209 -1.34 -9.33 -1.26
CA ILE A 209 -2.58 -8.78 -1.83
C ILE A 209 -3.20 -7.79 -0.86
N CYS A 210 -3.40 -6.56 -1.30
CA CYS A 210 -4.10 -5.55 -0.50
C CYS A 210 -5.13 -4.77 -1.32
N GLY A 211 -6.33 -4.61 -0.78
CA GLY A 211 -7.44 -4.00 -1.50
C GLY A 211 -8.78 -4.07 -0.75
N PRO A 212 -9.87 -3.63 -1.40
CA PRO A 212 -11.22 -3.92 -0.95
C PRO A 212 -11.47 -5.44 -0.85
N THR A 213 -12.33 -5.87 0.08
CA THR A 213 -12.59 -7.31 0.36
C THR A 213 -12.80 -8.16 -0.88
N GLY A 214 -13.73 -7.77 -1.77
CA GLY A 214 -14.00 -8.53 -2.99
C GLY A 214 -12.81 -8.62 -3.95
N PHE A 215 -11.99 -7.56 -4.05
CA PHE A 215 -10.76 -7.60 -4.85
C PHE A 215 -9.74 -8.58 -4.29
N VAL A 216 -9.55 -8.57 -2.97
CA VAL A 216 -8.60 -9.44 -2.29
C VAL A 216 -9.02 -10.91 -2.42
N GLU A 217 -10.31 -11.19 -2.28
CA GLU A 217 -10.87 -12.53 -2.47
C GLU A 217 -10.71 -13.01 -3.91
N ASP A 218 -11.07 -12.19 -4.90
CA ASP A 218 -10.92 -12.52 -6.32
C ASP A 218 -9.45 -12.81 -6.66
N ALA A 219 -8.52 -11.94 -6.23
CA ALA A 219 -7.10 -12.11 -6.49
C ALA A 219 -6.51 -13.37 -5.82
N ALA A 220 -6.85 -13.63 -4.56
CA ALA A 220 -6.39 -14.82 -3.86
C ALA A 220 -6.90 -16.11 -4.52
N ASN A 221 -8.18 -16.13 -4.91
CA ASN A 221 -8.78 -17.26 -5.62
C ASN A 221 -8.11 -17.50 -6.98
N HIS A 222 -7.79 -16.44 -7.72
CA HIS A 222 -7.06 -16.56 -8.98
C HIS A 222 -5.65 -17.12 -8.80
N LEU A 223 -4.90 -16.69 -7.78
CA LEU A 223 -3.57 -17.25 -7.49
C LEU A 223 -3.64 -18.73 -7.08
N LEU A 224 -4.61 -19.10 -6.25
CA LEU A 224 -4.83 -20.51 -5.88
C LEU A 224 -5.19 -21.37 -7.10
N ALA A 225 -6.06 -20.86 -7.98
CA ALA A 225 -6.43 -21.54 -9.23
C ALA A 225 -5.27 -21.65 -10.21
N ALA A 226 -4.31 -20.73 -10.18
CA ALA A 226 -3.05 -20.78 -10.92
C ALA A 226 -1.99 -21.69 -10.26
N GLY A 227 -2.28 -22.28 -9.09
CA GLY A 227 -1.41 -23.24 -8.42
C GLY A 227 -0.42 -22.65 -7.41
N HIS A 228 -0.55 -21.38 -7.02
CA HIS A 228 0.23 -20.83 -5.92
C HIS A 228 -0.14 -21.52 -4.60
N HIS A 229 0.85 -21.79 -3.76
CA HIS A 229 0.62 -22.35 -2.44
C HIS A 229 -0.01 -21.30 -1.50
N ALA A 230 -0.99 -21.73 -0.71
CA ALA A 230 -1.74 -20.83 0.18
C ALA A 230 -0.86 -20.16 1.26
N ASP A 231 0.22 -20.82 1.70
CA ASP A 231 1.20 -20.29 2.66
C ASP A 231 2.09 -19.18 2.08
N ARG A 232 2.16 -19.08 0.74
CA ARG A 232 2.83 -17.99 0.02
C ARG A 232 1.91 -16.80 -0.25
N ILE A 233 0.61 -16.89 0.04
CA ILE A 233 -0.36 -15.82 -0.21
C ILE A 233 -0.69 -15.11 1.11
N ARG A 234 -0.30 -13.85 1.21
CA ARG A 234 -0.61 -12.97 2.33
C ARG A 234 -1.61 -11.93 1.86
N THR A 235 -2.64 -11.69 2.66
CA THR A 235 -3.74 -10.77 2.33
C THR A 235 -3.98 -9.77 3.45
N GLU A 236 -4.18 -8.50 3.08
CA GLU A 236 -4.70 -7.45 3.95
C GLU A 236 -5.93 -6.80 3.28
N ARG A 237 -6.97 -6.49 4.04
CA ARG A 237 -8.24 -5.97 3.53
C ARG A 237 -8.55 -4.62 4.19
N PHE A 238 -9.13 -3.70 3.43
CA PHE A 238 -9.72 -2.48 3.97
C PHE A 238 -11.10 -2.23 3.37
N GLY A 239 -11.88 -1.38 4.05
CA GLY A 239 -13.26 -1.12 3.66
C GLY A 239 -14.18 -2.25 4.09
N GLY A 240 -14.61 -2.20 5.36
CA GLY A 240 -15.70 -3.02 5.87
C GLY A 240 -17.03 -2.29 5.67
N ARG A 241 -18.00 -2.97 5.04
CA ARG A 241 -19.27 -3.16 5.72
C ARG A 241 -19.27 -4.53 6.33
#